data_AF-A0A7X6PET2-F1
#
_entry.id   AF-A0A7X6PET2-F1
#
_cell.length_a   1.000
_cell.length_b   1.000
_cell.length_c   1.000
_cell.angle_alpha   90.00
_cell.angle_beta   90.00
_cell.angle_gamma   90.00
#
_symmetry.space_group_name_H-M   'P 1'
#
loop_
_entity.id
_entity.type
_entity.pdbx_description
1 polymer ?
#
loop_
_entity_poly.entity_id
_entity_poly.type
_entity_poly.pdbx_seq_one_letter_code
_entity_poly.pdbx_strand_id
1 'polypeptide(L)'
;MDFINKMLGLFLGNKYERDIKEITPYVKEVLAEYDKLKNISNDQLRELTFSLKKELLEALGPDENEIKALRHKAEEEEDVDLKEEHYNQIDKIEKLIEEKIEKKLDSLLPRGFAIMRETARRFKENDYLEVTALPYDRELAATRESIVIKGDKAVWSNKWIAGGNEIVWDMVHYDVQLIGGVALHKGKISEMATGEGKTLVATLPVFLNALAGRGVHIVTVNDYLSKRDSEWMGPMYEFHGLTVDCIDKHQPNS
;
A
#
# COMPACT_ATOMS: atom_id res chain seq x y z
N MET A 1 -4.79 28.11 -31.57
CA MET A 1 -4.74 27.07 -30.53
C MET A 1 -6.02 26.25 -30.46
N ASP A 2 -7.21 26.84 -30.59
CA ASP A 2 -8.50 26.11 -30.53
C ASP A 2 -8.70 25.03 -31.61
N PHE A 3 -8.29 25.27 -32.86
CA PHE A 3 -8.46 24.27 -33.92
C PHE A 3 -7.59 23.02 -33.71
N ILE A 4 -6.35 23.21 -33.22
CA ILE A 4 -5.41 22.12 -32.92
C ILE A 4 -5.90 21.34 -31.69
N ASN A 5 -6.36 22.02 -30.63
CA ASN A 5 -6.95 21.37 -29.46
C ASN A 5 -8.25 20.60 -29.80
N LYS A 6 -9.07 21.12 -30.71
CA LYS A 6 -10.32 20.47 -31.16
C LYS A 6 -10.05 19.25 -32.05
N MET A 7 -9.05 19.33 -32.94
CA MET A 7 -8.60 18.21 -33.77
C MET A 7 -7.87 17.14 -32.95
N LEU A 8 -7.04 17.52 -31.97
CA LEU A 8 -6.42 16.58 -31.03
C LEU A 8 -7.47 15.92 -30.12
N GLY A 9 -8.46 16.66 -29.63
CA GLY A 9 -9.56 16.13 -28.82
C GLY A 9 -10.45 15.14 -29.60
N LEU A 10 -10.62 15.32 -30.90
CA LEU A 10 -11.33 14.39 -31.77
C LEU A 10 -10.56 13.07 -32.01
N PHE A 11 -9.23 13.10 -31.98
CA PHE A 11 -8.37 11.92 -32.20
C PHE A 11 -7.92 11.21 -30.91
N LEU A 12 -7.82 11.92 -29.79
CA LEU A 12 -7.26 11.41 -28.53
C LEU A 12 -8.28 11.33 -27.38
N GLY A 13 -9.49 11.89 -27.56
CA GLY A 13 -10.47 12.01 -26.51
C GLY A 13 -10.15 13.12 -25.51
N ASN A 14 -11.06 13.36 -24.56
CA ASN A 14 -10.83 14.31 -23.47
C ASN A 14 -9.84 13.74 -22.41
N LYS A 15 -9.43 14.56 -21.44
CA LYS A 15 -8.48 14.12 -20.38
C LYS A 15 -8.99 12.87 -19.65
N TYR A 16 -10.26 12.86 -19.27
CA TYR A 16 -10.89 11.75 -18.57
C TYR A 16 -10.84 10.46 -19.41
N GLU A 17 -11.18 10.51 -20.69
CA GLU A 17 -11.12 9.36 -21.59
C GLU A 17 -9.71 8.77 -21.73
N ARG A 18 -8.69 9.65 -21.78
CA ARG A 18 -7.28 9.23 -21.80
C ARG A 18 -6.85 8.57 -20.49
N ASP A 19 -7.20 9.15 -19.36
CA ASP A 19 -6.89 8.61 -18.03
C ASP A 19 -7.54 7.23 -17.84
N ILE A 20 -8.81 7.09 -18.23
CA ILE A 20 -9.51 5.79 -18.19
C ILE A 20 -8.85 4.78 -19.12
N LYS A 21 -8.43 5.17 -20.32
CA LYS A 21 -7.74 4.29 -21.26
C LYS A 21 -6.39 3.79 -20.72
N GLU A 22 -5.69 4.63 -19.95
CA GLU A 22 -4.44 4.27 -19.27
C GLU A 22 -4.66 3.34 -18.08
N ILE A 23 -5.74 3.54 -17.31
CA ILE A 23 -6.04 2.77 -16.09
C ILE A 23 -6.67 1.40 -16.42
N THR A 24 -7.49 1.32 -17.46
CA THR A 24 -8.28 0.12 -17.80
C THR A 24 -7.45 -1.17 -17.92
N PRO A 25 -6.25 -1.17 -18.54
CA PRO A 25 -5.38 -2.35 -18.60
C PRO A 25 -5.03 -2.89 -17.20
N TYR A 26 -4.65 -2.00 -16.27
CA TYR A 26 -4.34 -2.40 -14.89
C TYR A 26 -5.53 -3.04 -14.20
N VAL A 27 -6.74 -2.47 -14.35
CA VAL A 27 -7.95 -3.06 -13.74
C VAL A 27 -8.24 -4.46 -14.28
N LYS A 28 -8.06 -4.68 -15.59
CA LYS A 28 -8.21 -6.02 -16.18
C LYS A 28 -7.19 -7.02 -15.61
N GLU A 29 -5.95 -6.59 -15.45
CA GLU A 29 -4.90 -7.43 -14.86
C GLU A 29 -5.18 -7.71 -13.38
N VAL A 30 -5.64 -6.72 -12.60
CA VAL A 30 -6.07 -6.92 -11.20
C VAL A 30 -7.16 -7.98 -11.13
N LEU A 31 -8.17 -7.93 -12.00
CA LEU A 31 -9.25 -8.93 -12.04
C LEU A 31 -8.71 -10.33 -12.36
N ALA A 32 -7.79 -10.43 -13.33
CA ALA A 32 -7.17 -11.69 -13.70
C ALA A 32 -6.29 -12.27 -12.57
N GLU A 33 -5.54 -11.44 -11.85
CA GLU A 33 -4.77 -11.87 -10.68
C GLU A 33 -5.70 -12.29 -9.53
N TYR A 34 -6.77 -11.52 -9.29
CA TYR A 34 -7.76 -11.81 -8.26
C TYR A 34 -8.44 -13.17 -8.45
N ASP A 35 -8.77 -13.53 -9.69
CA ASP A 35 -9.36 -14.84 -10.00
C ASP A 35 -8.46 -16.03 -9.63
N LYS A 36 -7.13 -15.83 -9.62
CA LYS A 36 -6.16 -16.88 -9.22
C LYS A 36 -6.14 -17.12 -7.71
N LEU A 37 -6.65 -16.19 -6.90
CA LEU A 37 -6.55 -16.24 -5.43
C LEU A 37 -7.67 -17.05 -4.76
N LYS A 38 -8.69 -17.49 -5.52
CA LYS A 38 -9.91 -18.12 -4.98
C LYS A 38 -9.66 -19.33 -4.07
N ASN A 39 -8.61 -20.11 -4.34
CA ASN A 39 -8.38 -21.40 -3.70
C ASN A 39 -7.11 -21.48 -2.85
N ILE A 40 -6.47 -20.33 -2.57
CA ILE A 40 -5.27 -20.31 -1.72
C ILE A 40 -5.66 -20.16 -0.24
N SER A 41 -4.85 -20.71 0.67
CA SER A 41 -5.04 -20.53 2.12
C SER A 41 -4.77 -19.08 2.55
N ASN A 42 -5.12 -18.74 3.79
CA ASN A 42 -4.81 -17.43 4.36
C ASN A 42 -3.29 -17.23 4.53
N ASP A 43 -2.57 -18.29 4.89
CA ASP A 43 -1.10 -18.28 4.96
C ASP A 43 -0.48 -18.03 3.57
N GLN A 44 -1.00 -18.67 2.52
CA GLN A 44 -0.55 -18.43 1.16
C GLN A 44 -0.84 -16.99 0.70
N LEU A 45 -1.99 -16.41 1.10
CA LEU A 45 -2.30 -15.02 0.79
C LEU A 45 -1.30 -14.05 1.43
N ARG A 46 -0.90 -14.29 2.69
CA ARG A 46 0.16 -13.52 3.36
C ARG A 46 1.52 -13.70 2.68
N GLU A 47 1.86 -14.93 2.29
CA GLU A 47 3.11 -15.25 1.59
C GLU A 47 3.25 -14.53 0.25
N LEU A 48 2.14 -14.34 -0.46
CA LEU A 48 2.15 -13.51 -1.67
C LEU A 48 2.59 -12.07 -1.38
N THR A 49 2.15 -11.49 -0.26
CA THR A 49 2.60 -10.14 0.14
C THR A 49 4.10 -10.12 0.45
N PHE A 50 4.59 -11.10 1.22
CA PHE A 50 6.03 -11.23 1.50
C PHE A 50 6.85 -11.39 0.21
N SER A 51 6.33 -12.15 -0.75
CA SER A 51 6.94 -12.33 -2.06
C SER A 51 6.99 -11.02 -2.86
N LEU A 52 5.93 -10.22 -2.87
CA LEU A 52 5.93 -8.91 -3.55
C LEU A 52 6.94 -7.94 -2.91
N LYS A 53 6.98 -7.89 -1.57
CA LYS A 53 7.95 -7.08 -0.83
C LYS A 53 9.38 -7.50 -1.14
N LYS A 54 9.65 -8.81 -1.15
CA LYS A 54 10.96 -9.37 -1.48
C LYS A 54 11.37 -9.03 -2.92
N GLU A 55 10.48 -9.21 -3.89
CA GLU A 55 10.73 -8.91 -5.30
C GLU A 55 11.08 -7.42 -5.51
N LEU A 56 10.46 -6.52 -4.73
CA LEU A 56 10.77 -5.09 -4.74
C LEU A 56 12.13 -4.81 -4.12
N LEU A 57 12.40 -5.28 -2.90
CA LEU A 57 13.65 -4.99 -2.20
C LEU A 57 14.88 -5.60 -2.90
N GLU A 58 14.75 -6.80 -3.48
CA GLU A 58 15.81 -7.41 -4.28
C GLU A 58 16.18 -6.57 -5.51
N ALA A 59 15.20 -5.89 -6.12
CA ALA A 59 15.45 -4.99 -7.25
C ALA A 59 16.21 -3.72 -6.87
N LEU A 60 16.17 -3.31 -5.60
CA LEU A 60 16.84 -2.11 -5.07
C LEU A 60 18.18 -2.43 -4.39
N GLY A 61 18.40 -3.68 -4.00
CA GLY A 61 19.57 -4.12 -3.23
C GLY A 61 20.93 -3.66 -3.78
N PRO A 62 21.21 -3.74 -5.09
CA PRO A 62 22.47 -3.24 -5.64
C PRO A 62 22.70 -1.75 -5.37
N ASP A 63 21.68 -0.93 -5.59
CA ASP A 63 21.77 0.53 -5.41
C ASP A 63 21.89 0.90 -3.92
N GLU A 64 21.16 0.21 -3.04
CA GLU A 64 21.25 0.42 -1.59
C GLU A 64 22.63 0.04 -1.04
N ASN A 65 23.24 -1.03 -1.56
CA ASN A 65 24.59 -1.44 -1.19
C ASN A 65 25.63 -0.42 -1.67
N GLU A 66 25.43 0.16 -2.85
CA GLU A 66 26.29 1.23 -3.36
C GLU A 66 26.18 2.50 -2.50
N ILE A 67 24.97 2.92 -2.12
CA ILE A 67 24.77 4.03 -1.18
C ILE A 67 25.48 3.75 0.15
N LYS A 68 25.33 2.56 0.73
CA LYS A 68 26.01 2.20 1.99
C LYS A 68 27.53 2.29 1.86
N ALA A 69 28.09 1.80 0.76
CA ALA A 69 29.52 1.87 0.50
C ALA A 69 30.01 3.32 0.31
N LEU A 70 29.25 4.16 -0.41
CA LEU A 70 29.58 5.58 -0.60
C LEU A 70 29.46 6.37 0.71
N ARG A 71 28.45 6.09 1.54
CA ARG A 71 28.29 6.73 2.85
C ARG A 71 29.47 6.42 3.77
N HIS A 72 29.89 5.16 3.83
CA HIS A 72 31.08 4.76 4.59
C HIS A 72 32.34 5.50 4.11
N LYS A 73 32.56 5.58 2.79
CA LYS A 73 33.67 6.34 2.22
C LYS A 73 33.59 7.83 2.59
N ALA A 74 32.42 8.45 2.50
CA ALA A 74 32.22 9.85 2.86
C ALA A 74 32.43 10.15 4.35
N GLU A 75 32.15 9.18 5.22
CA GLU A 75 32.37 9.28 6.67
C GLU A 75 33.86 9.20 7.03
N GLU A 76 34.62 8.36 6.33
CA GLU A 76 36.07 8.20 6.51
C GLU A 76 36.92 9.26 5.79
N GLU A 77 36.35 9.95 4.79
CA GLU A 77 37.04 10.95 4.01
C GLU A 77 37.23 12.27 4.79
N GLU A 78 38.48 12.75 4.83
CA GLU A 78 38.88 14.01 5.47
C GLU A 78 38.86 15.18 4.48
N ASP A 79 39.09 14.90 3.19
CA ASP A 79 39.02 15.90 2.13
C ASP A 79 37.55 16.30 1.87
N VAL A 80 37.26 17.59 2.08
CA VAL A 80 35.89 18.12 1.98
C VAL A 80 35.34 18.00 0.56
N ASP A 81 36.18 18.18 -0.47
CA ASP A 81 35.74 18.15 -1.87
C ASP A 81 35.43 16.71 -2.30
N LEU A 82 36.25 15.74 -1.90
CA LEU A 82 35.99 14.31 -2.16
C LEU A 82 34.77 13.80 -1.38
N LYS A 83 34.59 14.26 -0.16
CA LYS A 83 33.40 13.98 0.65
C LYS A 83 32.14 14.50 -0.01
N GLU A 84 32.17 15.74 -0.51
CA GLU A 84 31.05 16.34 -1.25
C GLU A 84 30.72 15.52 -2.51
N GLU A 85 31.73 15.06 -3.26
CA GLU A 85 31.53 14.20 -4.43
C GLU A 85 30.84 12.87 -4.08
N HIS A 86 31.19 12.23 -2.96
CA HIS A 86 30.49 11.03 -2.49
C HIS A 86 29.01 11.28 -2.16
N TYR A 87 28.69 12.38 -1.48
CA TYR A 87 27.30 12.75 -1.22
C TYR A 87 26.54 13.09 -2.51
N ASN A 88 27.16 13.79 -3.45
CA ASN A 88 26.57 14.05 -4.76
C ASN A 88 26.25 12.77 -5.55
N GLN A 89 27.06 11.72 -5.40
CA GLN A 89 26.79 10.40 -5.98
C GLN A 89 25.64 9.69 -5.27
N ILE A 90 25.59 9.74 -3.94
CA ILE A 90 24.47 9.20 -3.15
C ILE A 90 23.14 9.83 -3.60
N ASP A 91 23.06 11.16 -3.72
CA ASP A 91 21.86 11.86 -4.16
C ASP A 91 21.37 11.43 -5.56
N LYS A 92 22.31 11.15 -6.47
CA LYS A 92 21.99 10.65 -7.82
C LYS A 92 21.40 9.23 -7.75
N ILE A 93 21.97 8.36 -6.92
CA ILE A 93 21.48 6.99 -6.75
C ILE A 93 20.13 6.99 -6.03
N GLU A 94 19.92 7.86 -5.05
CA GLU A 94 18.63 7.97 -4.34
C GLU A 94 17.49 8.35 -5.31
N LYS A 95 17.72 9.29 -6.22
CA LYS A 95 16.76 9.62 -7.30
C LYS A 95 16.51 8.44 -8.24
N LEU A 96 17.55 7.70 -8.61
CA LEU A 96 17.41 6.49 -9.44
C LEU A 96 16.56 5.43 -8.73
N ILE A 97 16.75 5.25 -7.42
CA ILE A 97 15.97 4.32 -6.61
C ILE A 97 14.49 4.72 -6.61
N GLU A 98 14.16 6.01 -6.50
CA GLU A 98 12.77 6.47 -6.57
C GLU A 98 12.08 6.07 -7.89
N GLU A 99 12.76 6.30 -9.03
CA GLU A 99 12.25 5.87 -10.33
C GLU A 99 12.12 4.34 -10.45
N LYS A 100 13.05 3.59 -9.86
CA LYS A 100 13.01 2.12 -9.84
C LYS A 100 11.84 1.62 -8.99
N ILE A 101 11.60 2.23 -7.84
CA ILE A 101 10.46 1.94 -6.97
C ILE A 101 9.17 2.16 -7.73
N GLU A 102 8.98 3.32 -8.36
CA GLU A 102 7.77 3.63 -9.14
C GLU A 102 7.50 2.58 -10.22
N LYS A 103 8.50 2.32 -11.08
CA LYS A 103 8.39 1.33 -12.16
C LYS A 103 8.11 -0.08 -11.63
N LYS A 104 8.71 -0.44 -10.50
CA LYS A 104 8.53 -1.75 -9.91
C LYS A 104 7.13 -1.87 -9.30
N LEU A 105 6.69 -0.89 -8.50
CA LEU A 105 5.36 -0.89 -7.90
C LEU A 105 4.26 -0.91 -8.97
N ASP A 106 4.44 -0.20 -10.09
CA ASP A 106 3.54 -0.28 -11.25
C ASP A 106 3.39 -1.73 -11.76
N SER A 107 4.50 -2.46 -11.87
CA SER A 107 4.47 -3.87 -12.28
C SER A 107 3.86 -4.79 -11.22
N LEU A 108 3.92 -4.41 -9.94
CA LEU A 108 3.35 -5.18 -8.83
C LEU A 108 1.88 -4.85 -8.58
N LEU A 109 1.38 -3.71 -9.10
CA LEU A 109 0.04 -3.20 -8.82
C LEU A 109 -1.06 -4.24 -9.04
N PRO A 110 -1.11 -4.98 -10.16
CA PRO A 110 -2.17 -5.98 -10.37
C PRO A 110 -2.25 -7.01 -9.24
N ARG A 111 -1.09 -7.53 -8.82
CA ARG A 111 -0.98 -8.53 -7.75
C ARG A 111 -1.28 -7.91 -6.38
N GLY A 112 -0.74 -6.73 -6.09
CA GLY A 112 -0.95 -6.06 -4.81
C GLY A 112 -2.42 -5.68 -4.57
N PHE A 113 -3.10 -5.15 -5.58
CA PHE A 113 -4.52 -4.80 -5.47
C PHE A 113 -5.41 -6.04 -5.40
N ALA A 114 -5.07 -7.11 -6.13
CA ALA A 114 -5.78 -8.38 -6.04
C ALA A 114 -5.69 -8.97 -4.62
N ILE A 115 -4.51 -8.94 -3.99
CA ILE A 115 -4.32 -9.40 -2.60
C ILE A 115 -5.19 -8.59 -1.65
N MET A 116 -5.17 -7.26 -1.73
CA MET A 116 -5.97 -6.41 -0.84
C MET A 116 -7.48 -6.61 -1.03
N ARG A 117 -7.94 -6.74 -2.28
CA ARG A 117 -9.34 -7.06 -2.58
C ARG A 117 -9.76 -8.43 -2.03
N GLU A 118 -8.92 -9.44 -2.20
CA GLU A 118 -9.16 -10.80 -1.68
C GLU A 118 -9.18 -10.82 -0.15
N THR A 119 -8.29 -10.07 0.48
CA THR A 119 -8.28 -9.90 1.94
C THR A 119 -9.61 -9.30 2.40
N ALA A 120 -10.10 -8.27 1.71
CA ALA A 120 -11.36 -7.62 2.05
C ALA A 120 -12.55 -8.58 1.90
N ARG A 121 -12.58 -9.38 0.83
CA ARG A 121 -13.60 -10.43 0.65
C ARG A 121 -13.55 -11.45 1.78
N ARG A 122 -12.37 -11.95 2.14
CA ARG A 122 -12.22 -12.97 3.19
C ARG A 122 -12.72 -12.50 4.54
N PHE A 123 -12.37 -11.28 4.96
CA PHE A 123 -12.90 -10.71 6.19
C PHE A 123 -14.42 -10.50 6.13
N LYS A 124 -14.98 -10.14 4.97
CA LYS A 124 -16.43 -9.99 4.82
C LYS A 124 -17.16 -11.33 4.94
N GLU A 125 -16.65 -12.36 4.29
CA GLU A 125 -17.34 -13.65 4.15
C GLU A 125 -17.14 -14.60 5.34
N ASN A 126 -16.25 -14.27 6.28
CA ASN A 126 -15.93 -15.13 7.42
C ASN A 126 -15.92 -14.31 8.72
N ASP A 127 -16.44 -14.88 9.81
CA ASP A 127 -16.38 -14.24 11.15
C ASP A 127 -14.94 -14.09 11.68
N TYR A 128 -14.03 -14.92 11.18
CA TYR A 128 -12.61 -14.85 11.46
C TYR A 128 -11.77 -15.48 10.35
N LEU A 129 -10.50 -15.09 10.30
CA LEU A 129 -9.46 -15.72 9.49
C LEU A 129 -8.45 -16.39 10.41
N GLU A 130 -8.15 -17.65 10.14
CA GLU A 130 -7.08 -18.38 10.83
C GLU A 130 -5.84 -18.47 9.95
N VAL A 131 -4.67 -18.27 10.56
CA VAL A 131 -3.33 -18.28 9.96
C VAL A 131 -2.34 -18.87 10.94
N THR A 132 -1.19 -19.30 10.44
CA THR A 132 -0.04 -19.64 11.28
C THR A 132 0.49 -18.37 11.95
N ALA A 133 0.61 -18.41 13.28
CA ALA A 133 1.01 -17.25 14.07
C ALA A 133 2.47 -16.88 13.83
N LEU A 134 2.70 -15.71 13.28
CA LEU A 134 4.00 -15.08 13.13
C LEU A 134 4.31 -14.17 14.34
N PRO A 135 5.57 -13.72 14.51
CA PRO A 135 5.93 -12.86 15.64
C PRO A 135 5.06 -11.60 15.75
N TYR A 136 4.78 -10.92 14.63
CA TYR A 136 3.96 -9.71 14.63
C TYR A 136 2.49 -9.98 15.02
N ASP A 137 1.94 -11.17 14.75
CA ASP A 137 0.59 -11.52 15.21
C ASP A 137 0.55 -11.56 16.75
N ARG A 138 1.61 -12.06 17.39
CA ARG A 138 1.72 -12.17 18.85
C ARG A 138 1.89 -10.81 19.50
N GLU A 139 2.65 -9.91 18.87
CA GLU A 139 2.80 -8.53 19.31
C GLU A 139 1.48 -7.76 19.19
N LEU A 140 0.81 -7.88 18.04
CA LEU A 140 -0.48 -7.22 17.82
C LEU A 140 -1.57 -7.77 18.75
N ALA A 141 -1.60 -9.06 19.04
CA ALA A 141 -2.56 -9.64 19.98
C ALA A 141 -2.47 -9.07 21.41
N ALA A 142 -1.36 -8.42 21.78
CA ALA A 142 -1.24 -7.72 23.05
C ALA A 142 -2.04 -6.40 23.10
N THR A 143 -2.32 -5.80 21.94
CA THR A 143 -2.97 -4.48 21.83
C THR A 143 -4.27 -4.50 21.01
N ARG A 144 -4.51 -5.55 20.23
CA ARG A 144 -5.67 -5.75 19.36
C ARG A 144 -6.52 -6.90 19.89
N GLU A 145 -7.66 -6.57 20.49
CA GLU A 145 -8.62 -7.57 20.98
C GLU A 145 -9.20 -8.46 19.86
N SER A 146 -9.15 -7.99 18.61
CA SER A 146 -9.59 -8.74 17.43
C SER A 146 -8.64 -9.85 17.01
N ILE A 147 -7.49 -10.02 17.68
CA ILE A 147 -6.50 -11.05 17.36
C ILE A 147 -6.31 -11.94 18.59
N VAL A 148 -6.55 -13.25 18.42
CA VAL A 148 -6.37 -14.25 19.48
C VAL A 148 -5.36 -15.29 19.05
N ILE A 149 -4.35 -15.50 19.89
CA ILE A 149 -3.35 -16.55 19.67
C ILE A 149 -3.82 -17.86 20.32
N LYS A 150 -3.88 -18.93 19.52
CA LYS A 150 -4.23 -20.30 19.95
C LYS A 150 -3.10 -21.25 19.54
N GLY A 151 -2.14 -21.47 20.43
CA GLY A 151 -0.97 -22.31 20.14
C GLY A 151 -0.09 -21.72 19.04
N ASP A 152 -0.01 -22.42 17.91
CA ASP A 152 0.71 -22.01 16.69
C ASP A 152 -0.16 -21.23 15.71
N LYS A 153 -1.44 -20.97 16.04
CA LYS A 153 -2.38 -20.21 15.20
C LYS A 153 -2.67 -18.82 15.73
N ALA A 154 -2.90 -17.90 14.81
CA ALA A 154 -3.49 -16.60 15.07
C ALA A 154 -4.89 -16.56 14.43
N VAL A 155 -5.87 -16.13 15.21
CA VAL A 155 -7.27 -16.01 14.79
C VAL A 155 -7.61 -14.53 14.74
N TRP A 156 -7.88 -14.01 13.55
CA TRP A 156 -8.19 -12.62 13.27
C TRP A 156 -9.70 -12.46 13.06
N SER A 157 -10.38 -11.78 13.96
CA SER A 157 -11.81 -11.51 13.85
C SER A 157 -12.12 -10.52 12.72
N ASN A 158 -13.28 -10.66 12.08
CA ASN A 158 -13.82 -9.64 11.19
C ASN A 158 -14.48 -8.46 11.90
N LYS A 159 -14.39 -8.39 13.23
CA LYS A 159 -14.94 -7.31 14.05
C LYS A 159 -13.87 -6.71 14.93
N TRP A 160 -13.86 -5.38 15.04
CA TRP A 160 -12.94 -4.65 15.92
C TRP A 160 -13.47 -3.26 16.24
N ILE A 161 -12.89 -2.66 17.29
CA ILE A 161 -13.20 -1.28 17.65
C ILE A 161 -12.50 -0.31 16.69
N ALA A 162 -13.24 0.63 16.13
CA ALA A 162 -12.72 1.76 15.38
C ALA A 162 -13.52 3.03 15.68
N GLY A 163 -12.83 4.12 16.01
CA GLY A 163 -13.47 5.38 16.41
C GLY A 163 -14.40 5.22 17.61
N GLY A 164 -14.07 4.30 18.53
CA GLY A 164 -14.85 4.00 19.74
C GLY A 164 -16.09 3.11 19.54
N ASN A 165 -16.35 2.61 18.33
CA ASN A 165 -17.48 1.71 18.06
C ASN A 165 -16.98 0.37 17.53
N GLU A 166 -17.68 -0.72 17.87
CA GLU A 166 -17.44 -2.00 17.21
C GLU A 166 -17.94 -1.95 15.77
N ILE A 167 -17.06 -2.27 14.84
CA ILE A 167 -17.33 -2.34 13.41
C ILE A 167 -17.17 -3.79 12.97
N VAL A 168 -18.14 -4.29 12.20
CA VAL A 168 -18.03 -5.52 11.43
C VAL A 168 -17.55 -5.18 10.03
N TRP A 169 -16.50 -5.85 9.56
CA TRP A 169 -16.03 -5.69 8.20
C TRP A 169 -17.04 -6.31 7.21
N ASP A 170 -17.72 -5.47 6.43
CA ASP A 170 -18.73 -5.89 5.44
C ASP A 170 -18.44 -5.35 4.03
N MET A 171 -17.16 -5.11 3.70
CA MET A 171 -16.77 -4.40 2.49
C MET A 171 -15.92 -5.25 1.55
N VAL A 172 -16.16 -5.10 0.24
CA VAL A 172 -15.30 -5.62 -0.85
C VAL A 172 -15.21 -4.54 -1.91
N HIS A 173 -14.02 -4.38 -2.49
CA HIS A 173 -13.82 -3.40 -3.55
C HIS A 173 -14.68 -3.72 -4.78
N TYR A 174 -15.40 -2.72 -5.28
CA TYR A 174 -16.01 -2.71 -6.61
C TYR A 174 -14.97 -2.38 -7.69
N ASP A 175 -15.26 -2.73 -8.93
CA ASP A 175 -14.32 -2.50 -10.04
C ASP A 175 -14.07 -0.99 -10.28
N VAL A 176 -15.06 -0.15 -10.02
CA VAL A 176 -14.90 1.33 -10.05
C VAL A 176 -13.96 1.83 -8.95
N GLN A 177 -13.89 1.14 -7.82
CA GLN A 177 -12.96 1.47 -6.74
C GLN A 177 -11.53 1.05 -7.10
N LEU A 178 -11.36 -0.01 -7.90
CA LEU A 178 -10.06 -0.34 -8.47
C LEU A 178 -9.55 0.78 -9.38
N ILE A 179 -10.40 1.35 -10.23
CA ILE A 179 -10.05 2.51 -11.06
C ILE A 179 -9.56 3.67 -10.19
N GLY A 180 -10.29 3.99 -9.11
CA GLY A 180 -9.88 5.02 -8.16
C GLY A 180 -8.54 4.72 -7.48
N GLY A 181 -8.31 3.47 -7.08
CA GLY A 181 -7.04 3.03 -6.51
C GLY A 181 -5.87 3.20 -7.47
N VAL A 182 -6.03 2.83 -8.75
CA VAL A 182 -4.99 3.01 -9.77
C VAL A 182 -4.73 4.49 -10.01
N ALA A 183 -5.77 5.32 -10.08
CA ALA A 183 -5.62 6.76 -10.23
C ALA A 183 -4.77 7.36 -9.08
N LEU A 184 -5.07 6.99 -7.83
CA LEU A 184 -4.29 7.43 -6.67
C LEU A 184 -2.85 6.93 -6.70
N HIS A 185 -2.61 5.67 -7.08
CA HIS A 185 -1.25 5.14 -7.23
C HIS A 185 -0.45 5.90 -8.28
N LYS A 186 -1.08 6.29 -9.39
CA LYS A 186 -0.48 7.09 -10.47
C LYS A 186 -0.32 8.58 -10.13
N GLY A 187 -0.46 8.98 -8.86
CA GLY A 187 -0.33 10.37 -8.41
C GLY A 187 -1.43 11.29 -8.93
N LYS A 188 -2.59 10.75 -9.35
CA LYS A 188 -3.74 11.52 -9.83
C LYS A 188 -4.78 11.70 -8.71
N ILE A 189 -5.65 12.69 -8.88
CA ILE A 189 -6.81 12.90 -8.00
C ILE A 189 -7.93 11.97 -8.47
N SER A 190 -8.44 11.14 -7.57
CA SER A 190 -9.65 10.35 -7.82
C SER A 190 -10.87 11.08 -7.25
N GLU A 191 -11.68 11.67 -8.13
CA GLU A 191 -12.96 12.27 -7.75
C GLU A 191 -14.02 11.18 -7.59
N MET A 192 -14.53 11.02 -6.37
CA MET A 192 -15.54 10.01 -6.04
C MET A 192 -16.66 10.63 -5.20
N ALA A 193 -17.91 10.34 -5.55
CA ALA A 193 -19.06 10.82 -4.82
C ALA A 193 -19.07 10.32 -3.36
N THR A 194 -19.86 10.97 -2.50
CA THR A 194 -20.07 10.50 -1.13
C THR A 194 -20.81 9.16 -1.16
N GLY A 195 -20.32 8.18 -0.40
CA GLY A 195 -20.84 6.81 -0.42
C GLY A 195 -20.06 5.83 -1.30
N GLU A 196 -19.21 6.30 -2.21
CA GLU A 196 -18.40 5.45 -3.11
C GLU A 196 -17.23 4.70 -2.44
N GLY A 197 -17.14 4.75 -1.10
CA GLY A 197 -16.12 4.01 -0.34
C GLY A 197 -14.69 4.55 -0.48
N LYS A 198 -14.51 5.87 -0.46
CA LYS A 198 -13.18 6.53 -0.53
C LYS A 198 -12.13 5.96 0.44
N THR A 199 -12.52 5.71 1.68
CA THR A 199 -11.63 5.13 2.70
C THR A 199 -11.17 3.71 2.32
N LEU A 200 -12.08 2.89 1.80
CA LEU A 200 -11.76 1.54 1.31
C LEU A 200 -10.87 1.60 0.05
N VAL A 201 -11.12 2.54 -0.87
CA VAL A 201 -10.31 2.71 -2.08
C VAL A 201 -8.86 3.02 -1.74
N ALA A 202 -8.63 3.85 -0.72
CA ALA A 202 -7.29 4.22 -0.28
C ALA A 202 -6.46 3.02 0.19
N THR A 203 -7.08 1.91 0.62
CA THR A 203 -6.32 0.73 1.07
C THR A 203 -5.50 0.09 -0.04
N LEU A 204 -5.93 0.20 -1.29
CA LEU A 204 -5.24 -0.37 -2.44
C LEU A 204 -3.85 0.29 -2.65
N PRO A 205 -3.73 1.60 -2.90
CA PRO A 205 -2.44 2.24 -3.09
C PRO A 205 -1.63 2.32 -1.78
N VAL A 206 -2.26 2.45 -0.61
CA VAL A 206 -1.52 2.46 0.67
C VAL A 206 -0.78 1.16 0.86
N PHE A 207 -1.49 0.03 0.70
CA PHE A 207 -0.91 -1.29 0.84
C PHE A 207 0.26 -1.51 -0.12
N LEU A 208 0.06 -1.23 -1.40
CA LEU A 208 1.07 -1.43 -2.43
C LEU A 208 2.31 -0.58 -2.19
N ASN A 209 2.14 0.73 -1.95
CA ASN A 209 3.27 1.65 -1.77
C ASN A 209 4.02 1.39 -0.45
N ALA A 210 3.34 0.92 0.60
CA ALA A 210 3.97 0.57 1.87
C ALA A 210 4.98 -0.58 1.73
N LEU A 211 4.87 -1.43 0.69
CA LEU A 211 5.83 -2.51 0.44
C LEU A 211 7.25 -1.99 0.16
N ALA A 212 7.40 -0.74 -0.29
CA ALA A 212 8.70 -0.11 -0.50
C ALA A 212 9.45 0.20 0.81
N GLY A 213 8.80 0.08 1.97
CA GLY A 213 9.44 0.32 3.27
C GLY A 213 9.79 1.79 3.53
N ARG A 214 9.30 2.72 2.71
CA ARG A 214 9.52 4.17 2.84
C ARG A 214 8.41 4.92 3.59
N GLY A 215 7.40 4.19 4.06
CA GLY A 215 6.21 4.74 4.71
C GLY A 215 5.19 5.31 3.72
N VAL A 216 3.94 5.41 4.16
CA VAL A 216 2.84 6.05 3.43
C VAL A 216 2.07 6.91 4.42
N HIS A 217 1.86 8.19 4.09
CA HIS A 217 1.09 9.10 4.94
C HIS A 217 -0.31 9.29 4.39
N ILE A 218 -1.32 8.97 5.21
CA ILE A 218 -2.72 9.29 4.94
C ILE A 218 -3.10 10.51 5.77
N VAL A 219 -3.42 11.60 5.06
CA VAL A 219 -3.81 12.87 5.67
C VAL A 219 -5.32 13.00 5.63
N THR A 220 -5.93 13.26 6.77
CA THR A 220 -7.36 13.53 6.89
C THR A 220 -7.59 14.97 7.36
N VAL A 221 -8.85 15.40 7.37
CA VAL A 221 -9.20 16.78 7.74
C VAL A 221 -9.24 17.03 9.26
N ASN A 222 -9.21 15.98 10.09
CA ASN A 222 -9.21 16.11 11.55
C ASN A 222 -8.75 14.82 12.25
N ASP A 223 -8.36 14.95 13.51
CA ASP A 223 -7.82 13.89 14.36
C ASP A 223 -8.77 12.71 14.53
N TYR A 224 -10.10 12.97 14.58
CA TYR A 224 -11.09 11.91 14.71
C TYR A 224 -11.07 10.98 13.49
N LEU A 225 -11.05 11.54 12.28
CA LEU A 225 -10.98 10.76 11.05
C LEU A 225 -9.63 10.04 10.94
N SER A 226 -8.52 10.68 11.30
CA SER A 226 -7.20 10.05 11.35
C SER A 226 -7.20 8.82 12.25
N LYS A 227 -7.69 8.95 13.49
CA LYS A 227 -7.79 7.85 14.46
C LYS A 227 -8.71 6.74 13.96
N ARG A 228 -9.95 7.09 13.60
CA ARG A 228 -10.95 6.14 13.13
C ARG A 228 -10.45 5.37 11.91
N ASP A 229 -9.89 6.04 10.91
CA ASP A 229 -9.48 5.37 9.67
C ASP A 229 -8.24 4.49 9.88
N SER A 230 -7.31 4.91 10.75
CA SER A 230 -6.16 4.06 11.16
C SER A 230 -6.60 2.80 11.90
N GLU A 231 -7.65 2.89 12.72
CA GLU A 231 -8.21 1.76 13.46
C GLU A 231 -9.07 0.87 12.58
N TRP A 232 -9.85 1.48 11.69
CA TRP A 232 -10.78 0.79 10.83
C TRP A 232 -10.06 0.02 9.72
N MET A 233 -9.14 0.67 8.99
CA MET A 233 -8.41 0.02 7.90
C MET A 233 -7.14 -0.69 8.39
N GLY A 234 -6.67 -0.39 9.61
CA GLY A 234 -5.43 -0.93 10.19
C GLY A 234 -5.29 -2.45 10.08
N PRO A 235 -6.29 -3.24 10.54
CA PRO A 235 -6.24 -4.70 10.49
C PRO A 235 -6.02 -5.27 9.08
N MET A 236 -6.45 -4.57 8.03
CA MET A 236 -6.22 -4.98 6.64
C MET A 236 -4.74 -4.95 6.27
N TYR A 237 -3.99 -3.97 6.75
CA TYR A 237 -2.55 -3.87 6.51
C TYR A 237 -1.75 -4.75 7.48
N GLU A 238 -2.16 -4.76 8.75
CA GLU A 238 -1.53 -5.53 9.82
C GLU A 238 -1.63 -7.04 9.59
N PHE A 239 -2.72 -7.51 8.98
CA PHE A 239 -2.86 -8.91 8.57
C PHE A 239 -1.73 -9.34 7.63
N HIS A 240 -1.17 -8.42 6.85
CA HIS A 240 -0.06 -8.65 5.93
C HIS A 240 1.32 -8.28 6.51
N GLY A 241 1.42 -8.08 7.82
CA GLY A 241 2.68 -7.77 8.49
C GLY A 241 3.16 -6.32 8.29
N LEU A 242 2.27 -5.41 7.87
CA LEU A 242 2.54 -3.97 7.87
C LEU A 242 2.17 -3.37 9.23
N THR A 243 2.86 -2.31 9.62
CA THR A 243 2.55 -1.57 10.85
C THR A 243 1.74 -0.33 10.53
N VAL A 244 0.80 0.03 11.40
CA VAL A 244 -0.08 1.20 11.25
C VAL A 244 -0.05 2.01 12.52
N ASP A 245 0.15 3.32 12.39
CA ASP A 245 0.12 4.24 13.51
C ASP A 245 -0.57 5.55 13.13
N CYS A 246 -1.00 6.30 14.14
CA CYS A 246 -1.69 7.58 14.01
C CYS A 246 -1.05 8.60 14.95
N ILE A 247 -0.48 9.66 14.38
CA ILE A 247 0.22 10.73 15.11
C ILE A 247 -0.65 11.28 16.24
N ASP A 248 -1.95 11.45 16.00
CA ASP A 248 -2.89 12.04 16.97
C ASP A 248 -3.17 11.14 18.19
N LYS A 249 -2.68 9.90 18.21
CA LYS A 249 -2.70 9.02 19.40
C LYS A 249 -1.59 9.36 20.40
N HIS A 250 -0.59 10.11 19.96
CA HIS A 250 0.57 10.49 20.78
C HIS A 250 0.41 11.90 21.32
N GLN A 251 1.04 12.17 22.46
CA GLN A 251 1.09 13.54 22.98
C GLN A 251 2.14 14.35 22.20
N PRO A 252 1.86 15.61 21.86
CA PRO A 252 2.88 16.47 21.28
C PRO A 252 4.08 16.61 22.22
N ASN A 253 5.30 16.40 21.69
CA ASN A 253 6.59 16.49 22.40
C ASN A 253 6.85 15.42 23.48
N SER A 254 6.25 14.23 23.37
CA SER A 254 6.60 13.06 24.19
C SER A 254 7.70 12.21 23.57
#